data_AF-A0A382AW13-F1
#
_entry.id   AF-A0A382AW13-F1
#
_cell.length_a   1.000
_cell.length_b   1.000
_cell.length_c   1.000
_cell.angle_alpha   90.00
_cell.angle_beta   90.00
_cell.angle_gamma   90.00
#
_symmetry.space_group_name_H-M   'P 1'
#
loop_
_entity.id
_entity.type
_entity.pdbx_description
1 polymer ?
#
loop_
_entity_poly.entity_id
_entity_poly.type
_entity_poly.pdbx_seq_one_letter_code
_entity_poly.pdbx_strand_id
1 'polypeptide(L)'
;MSRSKKLYNSDLAPTPKSQKKWGWFEIFNVWANDVQSLFGYTLAASLFLASGLNGWAVFLALILAGFFIMWLVNLSGKPSVKHGIPYPVFARVSMGVFGANFPAMARGLVAMFWYGAQTYAASTAVALLITSVTGVSGGSEYLGMSGVMWISFIFVSLFQVYLFWQGIDLIRRFLNFAGPAVYVVMIFLMLAIWAQA
;
A
#
# COMPACT_ATOMS: atom_id res chain seq x y z
N MET A 1 3.57 -29.84 27.37
CA MET A 1 2.48 -29.37 26.50
C MET A 1 2.85 -29.63 25.05
N SER A 2 2.24 -30.62 24.41
CA SER A 2 2.48 -30.93 22.99
C SER A 2 1.92 -29.78 22.13
N ARG A 3 2.79 -29.05 21.41
CA ARG A 3 2.35 -28.03 20.46
C ARG A 3 1.72 -28.76 19.27
N SER A 4 0.42 -28.58 19.05
CA SER A 4 -0.24 -29.13 17.87
C SER A 4 0.42 -28.59 16.59
N LYS A 5 1.00 -29.48 15.78
CA LYS A 5 1.64 -29.15 14.48
C LYS A 5 0.70 -28.40 13.52
N LYS A 6 -0.63 -28.50 13.70
CA LYS A 6 -1.63 -27.80 12.87
C LYS A 6 -1.82 -26.32 13.22
N LEU A 7 -1.43 -25.89 14.43
CA LEU A 7 -1.73 -24.55 14.96
C LEU A 7 -0.50 -23.68 15.18
N TYR A 8 0.68 -24.27 15.04
CA TYR A 8 1.97 -23.62 15.21
C TYR A 8 2.79 -23.76 13.93
N ASN A 9 3.09 -22.63 13.30
CA ASN A 9 4.06 -22.50 12.22
C ASN A 9 5.07 -21.40 12.62
N SER A 10 6.26 -21.38 12.03
CA SER A 10 7.26 -20.31 12.23
C SER A 10 6.65 -18.93 11.96
N ASP A 11 5.78 -18.81 10.97
CA ASP A 11 5.15 -17.54 10.57
C ASP A 11 4.01 -17.11 11.52
N LEU A 12 3.47 -18.04 12.29
CA LEU A 12 2.42 -17.80 13.29
C LEU A 12 2.98 -17.69 14.70
N ALA A 13 4.27 -17.95 14.88
CA ALA A 13 4.92 -17.89 16.17
C ALA A 13 5.05 -16.43 16.65
N PRO A 14 4.93 -16.16 17.96
CA PRO A 14 5.17 -14.83 18.48
C PRO A 14 6.60 -14.36 18.17
N THR A 15 6.75 -13.13 17.69
CA THR A 15 8.07 -12.54 17.44
C THR A 15 8.83 -12.37 18.76
N PRO A 16 10.04 -12.96 18.91
CA PRO A 16 10.86 -12.79 20.11
C PRO A 16 11.17 -11.31 20.36
N LYS A 17 11.28 -10.91 21.65
CA LYS A 17 11.60 -9.52 22.01
C LYS A 17 12.90 -9.02 21.35
N SER A 18 13.90 -9.90 21.19
CA SER A 18 15.18 -9.60 20.52
C SER A 18 15.06 -9.31 19.01
N GLN A 19 13.94 -9.70 18.37
CA GLN A 19 13.69 -9.45 16.95
C GLN A 19 12.73 -8.27 16.71
N LYS A 20 12.20 -7.65 17.77
CA LYS A 20 11.39 -6.41 17.69
C LYS A 20 12.30 -5.20 17.51
N LYS A 21 12.90 -5.08 16.32
CA LYS A 21 13.89 -4.04 15.98
C LYS A 21 13.31 -2.74 15.42
N TRP A 22 11.99 -2.67 15.26
CA TRP A 22 11.33 -1.52 14.63
C TRP A 22 11.17 -0.39 15.64
N GLY A 23 11.77 0.75 15.36
CA GLY A 23 11.60 1.98 16.11
C GLY A 23 10.52 2.88 15.53
N TRP A 24 10.48 4.12 16.00
CA TRP A 24 9.52 5.12 15.53
C TRP A 24 9.73 5.49 14.05
N PHE A 25 10.99 5.45 13.58
CA PHE A 25 11.36 5.85 12.23
C PHE A 25 10.90 4.83 11.18
N GLU A 26 11.06 3.54 11.47
CA GLU A 26 10.59 2.44 10.63
C GLU A 26 9.06 2.45 10.55
N ILE A 27 8.39 2.69 11.67
CA ILE A 27 6.94 2.84 11.72
C ILE A 27 6.51 4.04 10.87
N PHE A 28 7.14 5.20 11.05
CA PHE A 28 6.86 6.40 10.26
C PHE A 28 7.03 6.14 8.75
N ASN A 29 8.13 5.50 8.34
CA ASN A 29 8.37 5.21 6.93
C ASN A 29 7.32 4.28 6.32
N VAL A 30 6.86 3.26 7.04
CA VAL A 30 5.78 2.39 6.54
C VAL A 30 4.48 3.16 6.37
N TRP A 31 4.12 4.00 7.34
CA TRP A 31 2.91 4.82 7.24
C TRP A 31 3.00 5.89 6.16
N ALA A 32 4.16 6.55 6.03
CA ALA A 32 4.40 7.51 4.97
C ALA A 32 4.23 6.86 3.60
N ASN A 33 4.78 5.66 3.41
CA ASN A 33 4.64 4.90 2.17
C ASN A 33 3.19 4.46 1.90
N ASP A 34 2.45 4.05 2.93
CA ASP A 34 1.03 3.65 2.80
C ASP A 34 0.14 4.82 2.37
N VAL A 35 0.38 6.02 2.90
CA VAL A 35 -0.35 7.25 2.54
C VAL A 35 0.00 7.73 1.13
N GLN A 36 1.19 7.40 0.61
CA GLN A 36 1.63 7.71 -0.75
C GLN A 36 0.96 6.82 -1.81
N SER A 37 -0.36 6.74 -1.78
CA SER A 37 -1.17 6.01 -2.74
C SER A 37 -1.78 6.95 -3.77
N LEU A 38 -1.73 6.56 -5.05
CA LEU A 38 -2.37 7.30 -6.14
C LEU A 38 -3.86 7.55 -5.84
N PHE A 39 -4.54 6.58 -5.22
CA PHE A 39 -5.94 6.70 -4.84
C PHE A 39 -6.19 7.81 -3.81
N GLY A 40 -5.27 8.00 -2.86
CA GLY A 40 -5.36 9.10 -1.89
C GLY A 40 -5.24 10.45 -2.57
N TYR A 41 -4.29 10.58 -3.51
CA TYR A 41 -4.09 11.81 -4.27
C TYR A 41 -5.26 12.12 -5.20
N THR A 42 -5.79 11.13 -5.92
CA THR A 42 -6.94 11.34 -6.81
C THR A 42 -8.22 11.64 -6.04
N LEU A 43 -8.41 11.05 -4.85
CA LEU A 43 -9.53 11.40 -3.96
C LEU A 43 -9.43 12.83 -3.45
N ALA A 44 -8.26 13.26 -2.99
CA ALA A 44 -8.07 14.64 -2.56
C ALA A 44 -8.32 15.61 -3.72
N ALA A 45 -7.75 15.33 -4.89
CA ALA A 45 -7.95 16.13 -6.09
C ALA A 45 -9.42 16.18 -6.52
N SER A 46 -10.17 15.09 -6.45
CA SER A 46 -11.59 15.07 -6.84
C SER A 46 -12.46 15.87 -5.86
N LEU A 47 -12.17 15.85 -4.56
CA LEU A 47 -12.87 16.68 -3.58
C LEU A 47 -12.65 18.17 -3.84
N PHE A 48 -11.46 18.56 -4.30
CA PHE A 48 -11.18 19.94 -4.71
C PHE A 48 -11.85 20.30 -6.04
N LEU A 49 -11.57 19.53 -7.09
CA LEU A 49 -11.91 19.88 -8.47
C LEU A 49 -13.36 19.57 -8.82
N ALA A 50 -13.91 18.45 -8.33
CA ALA A 50 -15.25 18.00 -8.69
C ALA A 50 -16.31 18.45 -7.68
N SER A 51 -15.99 18.52 -6.38
CA SER A 51 -16.94 18.97 -5.35
C SER A 51 -16.85 20.47 -5.03
N GLY A 52 -15.83 21.18 -5.55
CA GLY A 52 -15.64 22.61 -5.31
C GLY A 52 -15.38 22.97 -3.84
N LEU A 53 -14.97 22.00 -3.03
CA LEU A 53 -14.73 22.23 -1.60
C LEU A 53 -13.50 23.11 -1.40
N ASN A 54 -13.57 23.97 -0.38
CA ASN A 54 -12.45 24.82 0.02
C ASN A 54 -11.23 23.96 0.41
N GLY A 55 -10.06 24.31 -0.14
CA GLY A 55 -8.70 23.92 0.28
C GLY A 55 -8.59 23.49 1.74
N TRP A 56 -8.98 24.42 2.61
CA TRP A 56 -8.87 24.30 4.06
C TRP A 56 -9.83 23.29 4.67
N ALA A 57 -11.04 23.15 4.12
CA ALA A 57 -12.03 22.21 4.64
C ALA A 57 -11.59 20.77 4.41
N VAL A 58 -11.09 20.46 3.20
CA VAL A 58 -10.56 19.13 2.87
C VAL A 58 -9.31 18.84 3.71
N PHE A 59 -8.41 19.82 3.84
CA PHE A 59 -7.21 19.67 4.67
C PHE A 59 -7.54 19.36 6.14
N LEU A 60 -8.46 20.11 6.76
CA LEU A 60 -8.93 19.85 8.12
C LEU A 60 -9.59 18.47 8.25
N ALA A 61 -10.42 18.09 7.28
CA ALA A 61 -11.05 16.77 7.26
C ALA A 61 -10.01 15.63 7.19
N LEU A 62 -8.96 15.79 6.38
CA LEU A 62 -7.87 14.82 6.28
C LEU A 62 -7.09 14.69 7.59
N ILE A 63 -6.82 15.81 8.28
CA ILE A 63 -6.18 15.79 9.61
C ILE A 63 -7.06 15.03 10.61
N LEU A 64 -8.35 15.37 10.69
CA LEU A 64 -9.29 14.73 11.62
C LEU A 64 -9.42 13.23 11.35
N ALA A 65 -9.52 12.84 10.08
CA ALA A 65 -9.53 11.44 9.66
C ALA A 65 -8.23 10.73 10.07
N GLY A 66 -7.08 11.36 9.86
CA GLY A 66 -5.78 10.83 10.26
C GLY A 66 -5.67 10.56 11.76
N PHE A 67 -6.13 11.51 12.60
CA PHE A 67 -6.18 11.31 14.06
C PHE A 67 -7.11 10.17 14.46
N PHE A 68 -8.28 10.08 13.83
CA PHE A 68 -9.24 9.03 14.13
C PHE A 68 -8.72 7.64 13.74
N ILE A 69 -8.11 7.53 12.55
CA ILE A 69 -7.44 6.29 12.09
C ILE A 69 -6.30 5.93 13.03
N MET A 70 -5.44 6.88 13.40
CA MET A 70 -4.35 6.65 14.34
C MET A 70 -4.85 6.08 15.66
N TRP A 71 -5.94 6.63 16.20
CA TRP A 71 -6.54 6.15 17.44
C TRP A 71 -7.08 4.71 17.32
N LEU A 72 -7.86 4.41 16.27
CA LEU A 72 -8.42 3.08 16.03
C LEU A 72 -7.36 2.02 15.77
N VAL A 73 -6.32 2.35 15.02
CA VAL A 73 -5.24 1.41 14.69
C VAL A 73 -4.37 1.15 15.92
N ASN A 74 -4.10 2.15 16.76
CA ASN A 74 -3.42 1.92 18.02
C ASN A 74 -4.24 1.05 18.99
N LEU A 75 -5.57 1.24 19.03
CA LEU A 75 -6.45 0.42 19.86
C LEU A 75 -6.44 -1.05 19.42
N SER A 76 -6.60 -1.30 18.11
CA SER A 76 -6.61 -2.65 17.56
C SER A 76 -5.23 -3.31 17.49
N GLY A 77 -4.16 -2.52 17.36
CA GLY A 77 -2.77 -3.00 17.26
C GLY A 77 -2.08 -3.27 18.60
N LYS A 78 -2.57 -2.70 19.71
CA LYS A 78 -1.95 -2.83 21.05
C LYS A 78 -1.66 -4.28 21.48
N PRO A 79 -2.56 -5.26 21.29
CA PRO A 79 -2.30 -6.66 21.63
C PRO A 79 -1.18 -7.28 20.78
N SER A 80 -1.17 -6.98 19.48
CA SER A 80 -0.16 -7.48 18.54
C SER A 80 1.23 -6.92 18.85
N VAL A 81 1.34 -5.64 19.25
CA VAL A 81 2.63 -5.04 19.67
C VAL A 81 3.13 -5.66 20.98
N LYS A 82 2.26 -5.80 21.98
CA LYS A 82 2.62 -6.34 23.30
C LYS A 82 3.07 -7.80 23.19
N HIS A 83 2.28 -8.63 22.52
CA HIS A 83 2.49 -10.08 22.47
C HIS A 83 3.29 -10.56 21.26
N GLY A 84 3.52 -9.70 20.26
CA GLY A 84 4.24 -10.08 19.03
C GLY A 84 3.48 -11.11 18.20
N ILE A 85 2.15 -11.20 18.35
CA ILE A 85 1.33 -12.19 17.67
C ILE A 85 0.74 -11.59 16.38
N PRO A 86 0.64 -12.36 15.29
CA PRO A 86 0.04 -11.89 14.06
C PRO A 86 -1.50 -11.83 14.18
N TYR A 87 -2.13 -11.02 13.33
CA TYR A 87 -3.59 -10.77 13.37
C TYR A 87 -4.44 -12.07 13.36
N PRO A 88 -4.17 -13.09 12.51
CA PRO A 88 -4.95 -14.33 12.53
C PRO A 88 -4.87 -15.08 13.86
N VAL A 89 -3.78 -14.92 14.62
CA VAL A 89 -3.65 -15.52 15.97
C VAL A 89 -4.41 -14.70 17.00
N PHE A 90 -4.38 -13.37 16.90
CA PHE A 90 -5.18 -12.49 17.75
C PHE A 90 -6.69 -12.71 17.55
N ALA A 91 -7.14 -12.89 16.31
CA ALA A 91 -8.55 -13.16 15.99
C ALA A 91 -9.10 -14.44 16.66
N ARG A 92 -8.23 -15.41 17.01
CA ARG A 92 -8.63 -16.64 17.72
C ARG A 92 -9.17 -16.38 19.12
N VAL A 93 -8.82 -15.25 19.74
CA VAL A 93 -9.30 -14.88 21.09
C VAL A 93 -10.80 -14.58 21.07
N SER A 94 -11.33 -14.05 19.97
CA SER A 94 -12.74 -13.69 19.83
C SER A 94 -13.56 -14.72 19.05
N MET A 95 -13.02 -15.25 17.94
CA MET A 95 -13.78 -16.14 17.03
C MET A 95 -13.38 -17.62 17.13
N GLY A 96 -12.49 -17.97 18.06
CA GLY A 96 -11.95 -19.32 18.17
C GLY A 96 -11.02 -19.69 17.01
N VAL A 97 -10.49 -20.91 17.05
CA VAL A 97 -9.43 -21.37 16.13
C VAL A 97 -9.89 -21.46 14.68
N PHE A 98 -11.09 -21.99 14.44
CA PHE A 98 -11.65 -22.14 13.10
C PHE A 98 -12.33 -20.85 12.60
N GLY A 99 -13.02 -20.13 13.50
CA GLY A 99 -13.69 -18.87 13.14
C GLY A 99 -12.71 -17.76 12.75
N ALA A 100 -11.49 -17.75 13.31
CA ALA A 100 -10.43 -16.81 12.92
C ALA A 100 -9.96 -16.93 11.46
N ASN A 101 -10.23 -18.05 10.79
CA ASN A 101 -9.89 -18.22 9.38
C ASN A 101 -10.71 -17.30 8.48
N PHE A 102 -11.99 -17.06 8.81
CA PHE A 102 -12.85 -16.18 8.02
C PHE A 102 -12.31 -14.73 7.92
N PRO A 103 -12.05 -13.99 9.02
CA PRO A 103 -11.51 -12.64 8.94
C PRO A 103 -10.09 -12.61 8.37
N ALA A 104 -9.29 -13.66 8.56
CA ALA A 104 -7.97 -13.77 7.95
C ALA A 104 -8.07 -13.89 6.42
N MET A 105 -8.95 -14.75 5.91
CA MET A 105 -9.20 -14.92 4.47
C MET A 105 -9.82 -13.68 3.86
N ALA A 106 -10.79 -13.05 4.53
CA ALA A 106 -11.40 -11.80 4.08
C ALA A 106 -10.34 -10.68 3.91
N ARG A 107 -9.42 -10.54 4.87
CA ARG A 107 -8.27 -9.62 4.72
C ARG A 107 -7.37 -9.98 3.55
N GLY A 108 -7.10 -11.27 3.34
CA GLY A 108 -6.32 -11.74 2.20
C GLY A 108 -6.96 -11.40 0.85
N LEU A 109 -8.28 -11.60 0.72
CA LEU A 109 -9.04 -11.25 -0.48
C LEU A 109 -8.99 -9.74 -0.77
N VAL A 110 -9.22 -8.92 0.25
CA VAL A 110 -9.14 -7.46 0.12
C VAL A 110 -7.72 -7.01 -0.23
N ALA A 111 -6.69 -7.64 0.34
CA ALA A 111 -5.30 -7.34 0.00
C ALA A 111 -4.98 -7.70 -1.45
N MET A 112 -5.46 -8.83 -1.97
CA MET A 112 -5.28 -9.21 -3.38
C MET A 112 -5.99 -8.23 -4.33
N PHE A 113 -7.20 -7.77 -3.96
CA PHE A 113 -7.90 -6.73 -4.72
C PHE A 113 -7.08 -5.43 -4.80
N TRP A 114 -6.62 -4.94 -3.64
CA TRP A 114 -5.83 -3.70 -3.59
C TRP A 114 -4.48 -3.82 -4.29
N TYR A 115 -3.84 -4.99 -4.20
CA TYR A 115 -2.64 -5.27 -4.98
C TYR A 115 -2.90 -5.12 -6.48
N GLY A 116 -3.95 -5.76 -7.01
CA GLY A 116 -4.32 -5.64 -8.43
C GLY A 116 -4.67 -4.20 -8.83
N ALA A 117 -5.43 -3.48 -8.00
CA ALA A 117 -5.80 -2.09 -8.26
C ALA A 117 -4.57 -1.15 -8.29
N GLN A 118 -3.61 -1.34 -7.40
CA GLN A 118 -2.36 -0.57 -7.38
C GLN A 118 -1.45 -0.94 -8.56
N THR A 119 -1.36 -2.22 -8.94
CA THR A 119 -0.62 -2.65 -10.13
C THR A 119 -1.23 -2.06 -11.39
N TYR A 120 -2.56 -2.01 -11.51
CA TYR A 120 -3.23 -1.32 -12.61
C TYR A 120 -2.87 0.17 -12.67
N ALA A 121 -2.96 0.88 -11.54
CA ALA A 121 -2.57 2.28 -11.43
C ALA A 121 -1.09 2.53 -11.78
N ALA A 122 -0.17 1.65 -11.38
CA ALA A 122 1.23 1.75 -11.76
C ALA A 122 1.42 1.51 -13.28
N SER A 123 0.61 0.62 -13.85
CA SER A 123 0.68 0.27 -15.28
C SER A 123 0.19 1.41 -16.17
N THR A 124 -0.76 2.23 -15.70
CA THR A 124 -1.22 3.41 -16.46
C THR A 124 -0.09 4.42 -16.63
N ALA A 125 0.74 4.62 -15.59
CA ALA A 125 1.91 5.49 -15.66
C ALA A 125 2.95 4.98 -16.68
N VAL A 126 3.19 3.67 -16.70
CA VAL A 126 4.09 3.04 -17.69
C VAL A 126 3.52 3.15 -19.11
N ALA A 127 2.21 2.95 -19.28
CA ALA A 127 1.57 3.08 -20.59
C ALA A 127 1.66 4.53 -21.12
N LEU A 128 1.48 5.52 -20.25
CA LEU A 128 1.66 6.94 -20.59
C LEU A 128 3.10 7.25 -20.99
N LEU A 129 4.09 6.68 -20.29
CA LEU A 129 5.49 6.82 -20.65
C LEU A 129 5.81 6.19 -22.02
N ILE A 130 5.29 4.98 -22.29
CA ILE A 130 5.47 4.34 -23.59
C ILE A 130 4.84 5.20 -24.69
N THR A 131 3.62 5.68 -24.47
CA THR A 131 2.89 6.50 -25.44
C THR A 131 3.64 7.82 -25.71
N SER A 132 4.19 8.47 -24.68
CA SER A 132 4.91 9.74 -24.83
C SER A 132 6.24 9.60 -25.57
N VAL A 133 6.95 8.49 -25.40
CA VAL A 133 8.24 8.24 -26.06
C VAL A 133 8.07 7.71 -27.48
N THR A 134 7.12 6.80 -27.69
CA THR A 134 6.99 6.08 -28.97
C THR A 134 5.92 6.68 -29.89
N GLY A 135 5.04 7.53 -29.38
CA GLY A 135 3.86 8.01 -30.10
C GLY A 135 2.80 6.93 -30.37
N VAL A 136 3.01 5.69 -29.93
CA VAL A 136 2.06 4.58 -30.14
C VAL A 136 0.94 4.72 -29.12
N SER A 137 -0.13 5.39 -29.52
CA SER A 137 -1.36 5.52 -28.74
C SER A 137 -2.38 4.46 -29.18
N GLY A 138 -2.52 3.40 -28.40
CA GLY A 138 -3.63 2.47 -28.53
C GLY A 138 -3.44 1.37 -29.58
N GLY A 139 -3.91 0.18 -29.20
CA GLY A 139 -4.15 -0.96 -30.07
C GLY A 139 -5.59 -1.42 -29.85
N SER A 140 -5.95 -2.63 -30.31
CA SER A 140 -7.28 -3.21 -30.04
C SER A 140 -7.60 -3.17 -28.54
N GLU A 141 -8.76 -2.61 -28.19
CA GLU A 141 -9.27 -2.68 -26.82
C GLU A 141 -9.72 -4.11 -26.52
N TYR A 142 -9.19 -4.66 -25.44
CA TYR A 142 -9.56 -5.99 -24.97
C TYR A 142 -9.89 -5.90 -23.49
N LEU A 143 -11.11 -6.31 -23.12
CA LEU A 143 -11.63 -6.25 -21.74
C LEU A 143 -11.52 -4.86 -21.09
N GLY A 144 -11.67 -3.79 -21.89
CA GLY A 144 -11.62 -2.40 -21.43
C GLY A 144 -10.22 -1.83 -21.21
N MET A 145 -9.17 -2.52 -21.67
CA MET A 145 -7.79 -2.00 -21.68
C MET A 145 -7.20 -2.04 -23.09
N SER A 146 -6.42 -1.03 -23.45
CA SER A 146 -5.69 -1.01 -24.72
C SER A 146 -4.54 -2.04 -24.73
N GLY A 147 -4.09 -2.45 -25.91
CA GLY A 147 -2.93 -3.34 -26.03
C GLY A 147 -1.68 -2.82 -25.31
N VAL A 148 -1.43 -1.51 -25.35
CA VAL A 148 -0.32 -0.85 -24.64
C VAL A 148 -0.48 -0.94 -23.12
N MET A 149 -1.72 -0.80 -22.63
CA MET A 149 -2.03 -0.97 -21.21
C MET A 149 -1.81 -2.42 -20.75
N TRP A 150 -2.19 -3.41 -21.55
CA TRP A 150 -1.94 -4.82 -21.25
C TRP A 150 -0.45 -5.15 -21.17
N ILE A 151 0.35 -4.65 -22.12
CA ILE A 151 1.81 -4.83 -22.11
C ILE A 151 2.41 -4.19 -20.86
N SER A 152 1.98 -2.97 -20.53
CA SER A 152 2.41 -2.26 -19.33
C SER A 152 2.03 -3.02 -18.05
N PHE A 153 0.83 -3.59 -18.02
CA PHE A 153 0.34 -4.37 -16.88
C PHE A 153 1.13 -5.66 -16.65
N ILE A 154 1.41 -6.41 -17.71
CA ILE A 154 2.23 -7.61 -17.64
C ILE A 154 3.65 -7.24 -17.20
N PHE A 155 4.23 -6.17 -17.78
CA PHE A 155 5.56 -5.69 -17.40
C PHE A 155 5.65 -5.33 -15.91
N VAL A 156 4.73 -4.51 -15.40
CA VAL A 156 4.73 -4.11 -13.98
C VAL A 156 4.51 -5.33 -13.08
N SER A 157 3.59 -6.23 -13.45
CA SER A 157 3.32 -7.45 -12.68
C SER A 157 4.54 -8.35 -12.59
N LEU A 158 5.23 -8.59 -13.71
CA LEU A 158 6.46 -9.39 -13.74
C LEU A 158 7.59 -8.72 -12.96
N PHE A 159 7.73 -7.40 -13.08
CA PHE A 159 8.72 -6.64 -12.33
C PHE A 159 8.47 -6.72 -10.82
N GLN A 160 7.22 -6.62 -10.36
CA GLN A 160 6.86 -6.79 -8.96
C GLN A 160 7.19 -8.21 -8.47
N VAL A 161 6.81 -9.24 -9.22
CA VAL A 161 7.14 -10.64 -8.88
C VAL A 161 8.65 -10.85 -8.79
N TYR A 162 9.41 -10.28 -9.73
CA TYR A 162 10.87 -10.31 -9.70
C TYR A 162 11.42 -9.65 -8.42
N LEU A 163 10.95 -8.45 -8.07
CA LEU A 163 11.36 -7.77 -6.83
C LEU A 163 11.06 -8.61 -5.58
N PHE A 164 9.89 -9.27 -5.53
CA PHE A 164 9.55 -10.16 -4.41
C PHE A 164 10.46 -11.40 -4.33
N TRP A 165 10.93 -11.92 -5.47
CA TRP A 165 11.83 -13.07 -5.51
C TRP A 165 13.24 -12.77 -4.98
N GLN A 166 13.70 -11.53 -5.11
CA GLN A 166 15.03 -11.10 -4.66
C GLN A 166 15.13 -10.89 -3.13
N GLY A 167 14.03 -11.07 -2.40
CA GLY A 167 14.00 -11.00 -0.94
C GLY A 167 13.89 -9.59 -0.35
N ILE A 168 13.79 -9.53 0.98
CA ILE A 168 13.44 -8.31 1.74
C ILE A 168 14.51 -7.22 1.63
N ASP A 169 15.79 -7.58 1.46
CA ASP A 169 16.89 -6.61 1.44
C ASP A 169 16.86 -5.70 0.20
N LEU A 170 16.54 -6.26 -0.98
CA LEU A 170 16.41 -5.46 -2.20
C LEU A 170 15.18 -4.55 -2.12
N ILE A 171 14.05 -5.08 -1.62
CA ILE A 171 12.82 -4.31 -1.42
C ILE A 171 13.09 -3.12 -0.49
N ARG A 172 13.80 -3.34 0.62
CA ARG A 172 14.16 -2.25 1.55
C ARG A 172 15.02 -1.18 0.88
N ARG A 173 16.03 -1.57 0.10
CA ARG A 173 16.89 -0.63 -0.64
C ARG A 173 16.09 0.16 -1.68
N PHE A 174 15.22 -0.52 -2.42
CA PHE A 174 14.35 0.10 -3.41
C PHE A 174 13.39 1.10 -2.76
N LEU A 175 12.72 0.73 -1.66
CA LEU A 175 11.82 1.63 -0.93
C LEU A 175 12.55 2.84 -0.34
N ASN A 176 13.74 2.64 0.24
CA ASN A 176 14.55 3.73 0.78
C ASN A 176 15.00 4.74 -0.29
N PHE A 177 15.13 4.31 -1.55
CA PHE A 177 15.43 5.19 -2.67
C PHE A 177 14.16 5.83 -3.25
N ALA A 178 13.12 5.02 -3.48
CA ALA A 178 11.86 5.45 -4.08
C ALA A 178 11.12 6.48 -3.20
N GLY A 179 11.09 6.29 -1.88
CA GLY A 179 10.40 7.18 -0.95
C GLY A 179 10.85 8.64 -1.07
N PRO A 180 12.16 8.94 -0.89
CA PRO A 180 12.69 10.29 -1.09
C PRO A 180 12.53 10.79 -2.54
N ALA A 181 12.73 9.93 -3.54
CA ALA A 181 12.60 10.33 -4.94
C ALA A 181 11.19 10.83 -5.28
N VAL A 182 10.14 10.18 -4.76
CA VAL A 182 8.75 10.61 -4.92
C VAL A 182 8.54 12.02 -4.37
N TYR A 183 9.06 12.33 -3.17
CA TYR A 183 8.94 13.67 -2.60
C TYR A 183 9.66 14.73 -3.41
N VAL A 184 10.86 14.43 -3.92
CA VAL A 184 11.61 15.34 -4.80
C VAL A 184 10.80 15.66 -6.05
N VAL A 185 10.23 14.64 -6.69
CA VAL A 185 9.37 14.82 -7.88
C VAL A 185 8.12 15.63 -7.53
N MET A 186 7.46 15.35 -6.41
CA MET A 186 6.28 16.10 -5.97
C MET A 186 6.58 17.59 -5.74
N ILE A 187 7.69 17.91 -5.07
CA ILE A 187 8.11 19.30 -4.85
C ILE A 187 8.44 19.98 -6.17
N PHE A 188 9.17 19.30 -7.06
CA PHE A 188 9.49 19.82 -8.38
C PHE A 188 8.23 20.13 -9.20
N LEU A 189 7.28 19.19 -9.24
CA LEU A 189 6.00 19.38 -9.93
C LEU A 189 5.20 20.54 -9.33
N MET A 190 5.17 20.67 -8.00
CA MET A 190 4.52 21.79 -7.31
C MET A 190 5.13 23.13 -7.74
N LEU A 191 6.46 23.24 -7.78
CA LEU A 191 7.17 24.45 -8.20
C LEU A 191 6.92 24.75 -9.68
N ALA A 192 6.91 23.73 -10.54
CA ALA A 192 6.64 23.89 -11.97
C ALA A 192 5.22 24.38 -12.24
N ILE A 193 4.22 23.83 -11.53
CA ILE A 193 2.82 24.27 -11.62
C ILE A 193 2.69 25.71 -11.12
N TRP A 194 3.34 26.06 -9.99
CA TRP A 194 3.34 27.43 -9.49
C TRP A 194 3.95 28.40 -10.49
N ALA A 195 5.05 28.03 -11.15
CA ALA A 195 5.70 28.90 -12.14
C ALA A 195 4.86 29.11 -13.43
N GLN A 196 3.89 28.23 -13.70
CA GLN A 196 2.97 28.36 -14.84
C GLN A 196 1.66 29.09 -14.49
N ALA A 197 1.37 29.30 -13.20
CA ALA A 197 0.18 30.00 -12.71
C ALA A 197 0.42 31.51 -12.59
#